data_AF-A0AAE8SB37-F1
#
_entry.id   AF-A0AAE8SB37-F1
#
_cell.length_a   1.000
_cell.length_b   1.000
_cell.length_c   1.000
_cell.angle_alpha   90.00
_cell.angle_beta   90.00
_cell.angle_gamma   90.00
#
_symmetry.space_group_name_H-M   'P 1'
#
loop_
_entity.id
_entity.type
_entity.pdbx_description
1 polymer ?
#
loop_
_entity_poly.entity_id
_entity_poly.type
_entity_poly.pdbx_seq_one_letter_code
_entity_poly.pdbx_strand_id
1 'polypeptide(L)'
;MFKKLWLIFGPVLIAGACLGALLLSPFRFSHPSAKTLSTAATSMSSNVIKGEAIKDAAFNADYIPVIGSSELSRMDPLHPSVMAEKYDWKNKPFLIGAPGTQSLTHFLSLQATGQHLTGKKAVVIISPQWFVPRGVKSEMFDFFYSPLQTSYFLVHAKDSAATRYAAKRILDLTSDTTSGVMRDALKNKALGLPLTTVQKVYINNIKRPGLQHQDQLFSQLFIHGREKELAKGLKVLPDEQDLQTLDQVATTLGRKATAGNPFGIQKKFYEQRILPNQAKLKGEQSNFNYESSPEFSDFQLMLDFFAQHKMAVQFIIPPVNARWASYTGLSQDMLDNFSTKISYQLKSQGFNNIVDMTKDGNEDYFMQDTIHLGWRGWLKVDQHVQPFMATKKAGKVSYKISDDYLDRSWQDVAGNQVQDFEE
;
A
#
# COMPACT_ATOMS: atom_id res chain seq x y z
N MET A 1 20.97 3.57 -53.13
CA MET A 1 20.77 2.81 -51.88
C MET A 1 20.39 3.70 -50.71
N PHE A 2 21.14 4.77 -50.42
CA PHE A 2 20.92 5.69 -49.29
C PHE A 2 19.52 6.33 -49.21
N LYS A 3 18.96 6.82 -50.33
CA LYS A 3 17.58 7.37 -50.36
C LYS A 3 16.50 6.35 -49.97
N LYS A 4 16.66 5.08 -50.39
CA LYS A 4 15.70 4.02 -50.04
C LYS A 4 15.84 3.61 -48.57
N LEU A 5 17.07 3.54 -48.03
CA LEU A 5 17.30 3.33 -46.60
C LEU A 5 16.75 4.49 -45.75
N TRP A 6 16.91 5.74 -46.18
CA TRP A 6 16.36 6.89 -45.46
C TRP A 6 14.82 6.94 -45.46
N LEU A 7 14.16 6.52 -46.54
CA LEU A 7 12.69 6.42 -46.57
C LEU A 7 12.15 5.35 -45.61
N ILE A 8 12.96 4.32 -45.31
CA ILE A 8 12.59 3.23 -44.40
C ILE A 8 12.95 3.58 -42.94
N PHE A 9 14.19 4.02 -42.70
CA PHE A 9 14.71 4.25 -41.34
C PHE A 9 14.64 5.71 -40.89
N GLY A 10 14.61 6.67 -41.81
CA GLY A 10 14.54 8.10 -41.52
C GLY A 10 13.33 8.48 -40.66
N PRO A 11 12.10 8.02 -40.97
CA PRO A 11 10.94 8.25 -40.10
C PRO A 11 11.11 7.69 -38.69
N VAL A 12 11.73 6.51 -38.53
CA VAL A 12 11.99 5.89 -37.21
C VAL A 12 13.03 6.69 -36.43
N LEU A 13 14.10 7.15 -37.10
CA LEU A 13 15.13 7.99 -36.48
C LEU A 13 14.57 9.35 -36.06
N ILE A 14 13.74 9.98 -36.91
CA ILE A 14 13.06 11.23 -36.58
C ILE A 14 12.10 11.02 -35.42
N ALA A 15 11.29 9.94 -35.43
CA ALA A 15 10.40 9.62 -34.32
C ALA A 15 11.16 9.40 -33.01
N GLY A 16 12.30 8.70 -33.05
CA GLY A 16 13.19 8.50 -31.91
C GLY A 16 13.80 9.81 -31.41
N ALA A 17 14.22 10.70 -32.30
CA ALA A 17 14.74 12.01 -31.95
C ALA A 17 13.65 12.92 -31.35
N CYS A 18 12.44 12.92 -31.93
CA CYS A 18 11.28 13.64 -31.39
C CYS A 18 10.88 13.11 -30.02
N LEU A 19 10.86 11.79 -29.82
CA LEU A 19 10.57 11.19 -28.51
C LEU A 19 11.67 11.54 -27.50
N GLY A 20 12.95 11.49 -27.90
CA GLY A 20 14.07 11.93 -27.06
C GLY A 20 13.95 13.40 -26.66
N ALA A 21 13.63 14.27 -27.62
CA ALA A 21 13.40 15.69 -27.38
C ALA A 21 12.19 15.94 -26.46
N LEU A 22 11.11 15.16 -26.60
CA LEU A 22 9.94 15.21 -25.72
C LEU A 22 10.28 14.77 -24.29
N LEU A 23 11.00 13.66 -24.13
CA LEU A 23 11.42 13.11 -22.83
C LEU A 23 12.48 13.95 -22.12
N LEU A 24 13.23 14.78 -22.84
CA LEU A 24 14.23 15.71 -22.28
C LEU A 24 13.74 17.17 -22.29
N SER A 25 12.50 17.40 -22.75
CA SER A 25 11.92 18.73 -22.86
C SER A 25 11.75 19.38 -21.48
N PRO A 26 11.93 20.70 -21.33
CA PRO A 26 11.62 21.37 -20.07
C PRO A 26 10.11 21.51 -19.80
N PHE A 27 9.25 21.16 -20.76
CA PHE A 27 7.80 21.27 -20.62
C PHE A 27 7.23 20.13 -19.76
N ARG A 28 6.47 20.49 -18.72
CA ARG A 28 5.68 19.53 -17.95
C ARG A 28 4.37 19.27 -18.68
N PHE A 29 4.15 18.03 -19.10
CA PHE A 29 2.97 17.68 -19.90
C PHE A 29 1.86 17.10 -19.02
N SER A 30 0.69 17.72 -19.14
CA SER A 30 -0.62 17.31 -18.62
C SER A 30 -0.80 17.27 -17.09
N HIS A 31 -1.93 17.83 -16.65
CA HIS A 31 -2.53 17.54 -15.36
C HIS A 31 -3.59 16.46 -15.58
N PRO A 32 -3.58 15.35 -14.81
CA PRO A 32 -4.62 14.33 -14.92
C PRO A 32 -6.01 14.94 -14.75
N SER A 33 -6.93 14.61 -15.66
CA SER A 33 -8.31 15.10 -15.58
C SER A 33 -9.02 14.55 -14.35
N ALA A 34 -10.10 15.21 -13.89
CA ALA A 34 -10.91 14.71 -12.77
C ALA A 34 -11.41 13.27 -13.00
N LYS A 35 -11.76 12.93 -14.26
CA LYS A 35 -12.12 11.56 -14.63
C LYS A 35 -10.95 10.59 -14.48
N THR A 36 -9.76 10.98 -14.93
CA THR A 36 -8.53 10.17 -14.77
C THR A 36 -8.22 9.93 -13.31
N LEU A 37 -8.34 10.96 -12.46
CA LEU A 37 -8.13 10.85 -11.02
C LEU A 37 -9.15 9.90 -10.37
N SER A 38 -10.44 10.02 -10.71
CA SER A 38 -11.49 9.13 -10.20
C SER A 38 -11.27 7.67 -10.62
N THR A 39 -10.90 7.43 -11.88
CA THR A 39 -10.53 6.09 -12.36
C THR A 39 -9.28 5.57 -11.65
N ALA A 40 -8.24 6.39 -11.51
CA ALA A 40 -7.00 6.01 -10.85
C ALA A 40 -7.19 5.70 -9.35
N ALA A 41 -8.06 6.45 -8.66
CA ALA A 41 -8.33 6.32 -7.24
C ALA A 41 -8.82 4.93 -6.83
N THR A 42 -9.43 4.18 -7.74
CA THR A 42 -9.87 2.79 -7.50
C THR A 42 -9.10 1.75 -8.29
N SER A 43 -8.14 2.18 -9.13
CA SER A 43 -7.46 1.30 -10.09
C SER A 43 -6.49 0.31 -9.45
N MET A 44 -5.80 0.72 -8.38
CA MET A 44 -4.69 -0.04 -7.80
C MET A 44 -3.60 -0.35 -8.84
N SER A 45 -3.49 0.46 -9.89
CA SER A 45 -2.59 0.22 -11.01
C SER A 45 -1.13 0.36 -10.59
N SER A 46 -0.28 -0.57 -11.03
CA SER A 46 1.16 -0.53 -10.76
C SER A 46 1.81 0.74 -11.30
N ASN A 47 1.34 1.27 -12.44
CA ASN A 47 1.85 2.53 -13.00
C ASN A 47 1.55 3.72 -12.07
N VAL A 48 0.40 3.74 -11.39
CA VAL A 48 0.04 4.77 -10.41
C VAL A 48 0.85 4.60 -9.12
N ILE A 49 1.05 3.36 -8.67
CA ILE A 49 1.86 3.04 -7.48
C ILE A 49 3.32 3.43 -7.70
N LYS A 50 3.89 3.18 -8.88
CA LYS A 50 5.29 3.51 -9.23
C LYS A 50 5.51 4.96 -9.66
N GLY A 51 4.46 5.63 -10.13
CA GLY A 51 4.50 7.00 -10.63
C GLY A 51 4.43 8.07 -9.54
N GLU A 52 4.43 9.34 -9.93
CA GLU A 52 4.29 10.51 -9.03
C GLU A 52 3.10 11.38 -9.48
N ALA A 53 2.97 11.66 -10.78
CA ALA A 53 2.08 12.68 -11.34
C ALA A 53 0.60 12.54 -10.94
N ILE A 54 0.06 11.32 -10.99
CA ILE A 54 -1.34 11.06 -10.62
C ILE A 54 -1.55 11.19 -9.12
N LYS A 55 -0.61 10.69 -8.32
CA LYS A 55 -0.69 10.78 -6.85
C LYS A 55 -0.57 12.24 -6.40
N ASP A 56 0.35 13.01 -6.97
CA ASP A 56 0.50 14.44 -6.70
C ASP A 56 -0.80 15.20 -6.99
N ALA A 57 -1.39 14.95 -8.16
CA ALA A 57 -2.66 15.57 -8.53
C ALA A 57 -3.82 15.14 -7.61
N ALA A 58 -3.92 13.85 -7.28
CA ALA A 58 -4.93 13.33 -6.37
C ALA A 58 -4.81 13.94 -4.95
N PHE A 59 -3.61 13.98 -4.38
CA PHE A 59 -3.38 14.49 -3.04
C PHE A 59 -3.48 16.01 -2.94
N ASN A 60 -3.49 16.74 -4.06
CA ASN A 60 -3.89 18.14 -4.09
C ASN A 60 -5.42 18.32 -4.18
N ALA A 61 -6.12 17.44 -4.90
CA ALA A 61 -7.59 17.37 -4.96
C ALA A 61 -8.20 16.67 -3.72
N ASP A 62 -9.49 16.34 -3.71
CA ASP A 62 -10.18 15.84 -2.50
C ASP A 62 -9.99 14.33 -2.25
N TYR A 63 -8.76 13.83 -2.36
CA TYR A 63 -8.41 12.44 -2.10
C TYR A 63 -7.55 12.26 -0.85
N ILE A 64 -7.82 11.19 -0.09
CA ILE A 64 -7.01 10.73 1.05
C ILE A 64 -6.46 9.34 0.70
N PRO A 65 -5.14 9.09 0.86
CA PRO A 65 -4.56 7.78 0.61
C PRO A 65 -5.11 6.73 1.58
N VAL A 66 -5.60 5.63 1.01
CA VAL A 66 -5.92 4.40 1.74
C VAL A 66 -4.92 3.34 1.29
N ILE A 67 -4.01 3.01 2.20
CA ILE A 67 -2.81 2.22 1.95
C ILE A 67 -3.05 0.79 2.43
N GLY A 68 -2.64 -0.17 1.61
CA GLY A 68 -2.86 -1.60 1.85
C GLY A 68 -2.28 -2.45 0.73
N SER A 69 -2.76 -3.68 0.57
CA SER A 69 -2.33 -4.63 -0.45
C SER A 69 -3.50 -5.16 -1.29
N SER A 70 -3.73 -6.48 -1.32
CA SER A 70 -4.80 -7.12 -2.06
C SER A 70 -6.20 -6.94 -1.46
N GLU A 71 -6.31 -6.61 -0.17
CA GLU A 71 -7.57 -6.33 0.52
C GLU A 71 -8.35 -5.19 -0.17
N LEU A 72 -7.66 -4.14 -0.61
CA LEU A 72 -8.28 -3.00 -1.31
C LEU A 72 -8.95 -3.41 -2.64
N SER A 73 -8.61 -4.59 -3.18
CA SER A 73 -9.23 -5.12 -4.40
C SER A 73 -10.56 -5.84 -4.15
N ARG A 74 -10.87 -6.16 -2.89
CA ARG A 74 -12.11 -6.83 -2.46
C ARG A 74 -13.26 -5.83 -2.38
N MET A 75 -13.54 -5.17 -3.50
CA MET A 75 -14.58 -4.16 -3.61
C MET A 75 -15.96 -4.82 -3.69
N ASP A 76 -16.63 -4.89 -2.55
CA ASP A 76 -18.06 -5.16 -2.45
C ASP A 76 -18.84 -3.86 -2.17
N PRO A 77 -20.19 -3.87 -2.16
CA PRO A 77 -20.97 -2.64 -2.01
C PRO A 77 -20.69 -1.83 -0.74
N LEU A 78 -20.14 -2.44 0.32
CA LEU A 78 -19.82 -1.74 1.58
C LEU A 78 -18.37 -1.24 1.62
N HIS A 79 -17.58 -1.44 0.57
CA HIS A 79 -16.21 -0.99 0.50
C HIS A 79 -16.12 0.56 0.59
N PRO A 80 -15.10 1.14 1.27
CA PRO A 80 -15.01 2.59 1.49
C PRO A 80 -15.17 3.45 0.23
N SER A 81 -14.61 3.02 -0.91
CA SER A 81 -14.76 3.76 -2.18
C SER A 81 -16.20 3.78 -2.73
N VAL A 82 -16.99 2.72 -2.50
CA VAL A 82 -18.39 2.67 -2.92
C VAL A 82 -19.22 3.54 -1.98
N MET A 83 -19.00 3.42 -0.67
CA MET A 83 -19.68 4.19 0.37
C MET A 83 -19.42 5.69 0.21
N ALA A 84 -18.17 6.06 -0.09
CA ALA A 84 -17.78 7.44 -0.37
C ALA A 84 -18.47 8.03 -1.60
N GLU A 85 -18.73 7.21 -2.63
CA GLU A 85 -19.43 7.65 -3.83
C GLU A 85 -20.96 7.70 -3.60
N LYS A 86 -21.55 6.71 -2.90
CA LYS A 86 -22.99 6.64 -2.63
C LYS A 86 -23.46 7.79 -1.75
N TYR A 87 -22.69 8.11 -0.71
CA TYR A 87 -23.04 9.08 0.32
C TYR A 87 -22.25 10.39 0.21
N ASP A 88 -21.72 10.67 -0.99
CA ASP A 88 -21.02 11.91 -1.36
C ASP A 88 -20.02 12.41 -0.30
N TRP A 89 -19.10 11.53 0.11
CA TRP A 89 -18.09 11.92 1.08
C TRP A 89 -17.23 13.05 0.52
N LYS A 90 -17.07 14.10 1.32
CA LYS A 90 -16.24 15.26 0.96
C LYS A 90 -14.82 14.89 0.53
N ASN A 91 -14.20 13.90 1.18
CA ASN A 91 -12.89 13.39 0.81
C ASN A 91 -13.00 11.92 0.43
N LYS A 92 -12.55 11.58 -0.78
CA LYS A 92 -12.69 10.24 -1.34
C LYS A 92 -11.43 9.40 -1.08
N PRO A 93 -11.58 8.07 -0.88
CA PRO A 93 -10.44 7.15 -0.82
C PRO A 93 -9.64 7.16 -2.13
N PHE A 94 -8.31 7.18 -2.01
CA PHE A 94 -7.39 6.87 -3.10
C PHE A 94 -6.59 5.62 -2.74
N LEU A 95 -6.91 4.51 -3.39
CA LEU A 95 -6.38 3.19 -3.05
C LEU A 95 -4.92 3.07 -3.52
N ILE A 96 -4.00 2.88 -2.57
CA ILE A 96 -2.57 2.70 -2.82
C ILE A 96 -2.17 1.34 -2.28
N GLY A 97 -2.25 0.36 -3.15
CA GLY A 97 -1.97 -1.02 -2.79
C GLY A 97 -2.26 -1.94 -3.94
N ALA A 98 -1.59 -3.08 -3.95
CA ALA A 98 -1.83 -4.17 -4.87
C ALA A 98 -1.33 -5.48 -4.23
N PRO A 99 -1.69 -6.66 -4.75
CA PRO A 99 -1.15 -7.92 -4.23
C PRO A 99 0.39 -7.87 -4.21
N GLY A 100 0.98 -8.04 -3.02
CA GLY A 100 2.43 -8.01 -2.83
C GLY A 100 3.03 -6.65 -2.44
N THR A 101 2.26 -5.57 -2.39
CA THR A 101 2.74 -4.31 -1.79
C THR A 101 2.76 -4.42 -0.27
N GLN A 102 3.89 -4.05 0.33
CA GLN A 102 4.14 -4.04 1.78
C GLN A 102 4.82 -2.71 2.16
N SER A 103 5.26 -2.57 3.41
CA SER A 103 5.63 -1.27 3.98
C SER A 103 6.74 -0.55 3.22
N LEU A 104 7.81 -1.25 2.81
CA LEU A 104 8.91 -0.63 2.07
C LEU A 104 8.48 -0.07 0.70
N THR A 105 7.59 -0.78 -0.01
CA THR A 105 7.00 -0.30 -1.27
C THR A 105 6.17 0.97 -1.03
N HIS A 106 5.38 0.98 0.04
CA HIS A 106 4.57 2.15 0.40
C HIS A 106 5.43 3.33 0.82
N PHE A 107 6.48 3.11 1.62
CA PHE A 107 7.45 4.13 1.99
C PHE A 107 8.06 4.81 0.76
N LEU A 108 8.57 4.04 -0.21
CA LEU A 108 9.10 4.58 -1.48
C LEU A 108 8.04 5.36 -2.28
N SER A 109 6.83 4.81 -2.37
CA SER A 109 5.74 5.44 -3.11
C SER A 109 5.27 6.76 -2.51
N LEU A 110 5.15 6.82 -1.18
CA LEU A 110 4.64 7.98 -0.46
C LEU A 110 5.66 9.10 -0.36
N GLN A 111 6.94 8.78 -0.06
CA GLN A 111 7.97 9.79 0.14
C GLN A 111 8.15 10.70 -1.09
N ALA A 112 8.02 10.13 -2.29
CA ALA A 112 8.16 10.86 -3.54
C ALA A 112 7.07 11.93 -3.74
N THR A 113 5.95 11.79 -3.04
CA THR A 113 4.79 12.70 -3.07
C THR A 113 4.57 13.42 -1.73
N GLY A 114 5.51 13.29 -0.78
CA GLY A 114 5.33 13.66 0.63
C GLY A 114 4.98 15.14 0.85
N GLN A 115 5.47 16.04 -0.01
CA GLN A 115 5.11 17.46 0.04
C GLN A 115 3.60 17.71 -0.06
N HIS A 116 2.89 16.86 -0.81
CA HIS A 116 1.44 16.92 -0.97
C HIS A 116 0.69 16.24 0.18
N LEU A 117 1.38 15.59 1.10
CA LEU A 117 0.78 14.88 2.23
C LEU A 117 1.09 15.56 3.58
N THR A 118 1.98 16.56 3.61
CA THR A 118 2.33 17.30 4.83
C THR A 118 1.10 17.87 5.54
N GLY A 119 0.91 17.51 6.81
CA GLY A 119 -0.22 17.94 7.62
C GLY A 119 -1.58 17.38 7.19
N LYS A 120 -1.60 16.25 6.47
CA LYS A 120 -2.82 15.60 5.97
C LYS A 120 -3.04 14.23 6.61
N LYS A 121 -4.15 13.60 6.25
CA LYS A 121 -4.55 12.29 6.75
C LYS A 121 -4.17 11.14 5.81
N ALA A 122 -4.04 9.95 6.37
CA ALA A 122 -3.95 8.68 5.65
C ALA A 122 -4.67 7.55 6.43
N VAL A 123 -5.10 6.52 5.71
CA VAL A 123 -5.57 5.25 6.31
C VAL A 123 -4.59 4.16 5.91
N VAL A 124 -4.21 3.29 6.85
CA VAL A 124 -3.30 2.17 6.62
C VAL A 124 -3.95 0.89 7.13
N ILE A 125 -4.09 -0.11 6.26
CA ILE A 125 -4.52 -1.46 6.63
C ILE A 125 -3.27 -2.31 6.83
N ILE A 126 -3.06 -2.80 8.05
CA ILE A 126 -1.87 -3.58 8.44
C ILE A 126 -2.23 -5.06 8.39
N SER A 127 -1.89 -5.73 7.30
CA SER A 127 -2.19 -7.17 7.17
C SER A 127 -1.16 -8.02 7.93
N PRO A 128 -1.56 -8.88 8.88
CA PRO A 128 -0.62 -9.75 9.62
C PRO A 128 0.27 -10.60 8.71
N GLN A 129 -0.25 -10.98 7.54
CA GLN A 129 0.43 -11.86 6.58
C GLN A 129 1.61 -11.19 5.87
N TRP A 130 1.83 -9.90 6.07
CA TRP A 130 3.06 -9.23 5.61
C TRP A 130 4.25 -9.60 6.50
N PHE A 131 4.00 -9.87 7.78
CA PHE A 131 5.02 -10.04 8.82
C PHE A 131 5.54 -11.47 8.92
N VAL A 132 5.79 -12.11 7.77
CA VAL A 132 6.40 -13.45 7.74
C VAL A 132 7.90 -13.38 8.06
N PRO A 133 8.56 -14.47 8.49
CA PRO A 133 9.97 -14.44 8.95
C PRO A 133 11.00 -13.92 7.93
N ARG A 134 10.70 -14.01 6.63
CA ARG A 134 11.57 -13.49 5.56
C ARG A 134 11.12 -12.12 5.02
N GLY A 135 10.05 -11.55 5.57
CA GLY A 135 9.43 -10.31 5.09
C GLY A 135 8.92 -10.42 3.64
N VAL A 136 8.87 -9.27 2.95
CA VAL A 136 8.50 -9.20 1.54
C VAL A 136 9.40 -10.06 0.66
N LYS A 137 8.78 -10.78 -0.29
CA LYS A 137 9.53 -11.51 -1.33
C LYS A 137 10.19 -10.53 -2.30
N SER A 138 11.45 -10.77 -2.68
CA SER A 138 12.20 -9.90 -3.58
C SER A 138 11.47 -9.66 -4.91
N GLU A 139 10.84 -10.67 -5.50
CA GLU A 139 10.13 -10.53 -6.78
C GLU A 139 8.89 -9.64 -6.65
N MET A 140 8.22 -9.66 -5.49
CA MET A 140 7.07 -8.79 -5.22
C MET A 140 7.52 -7.34 -5.02
N PHE A 141 8.59 -7.13 -4.26
CA PHE A 141 9.16 -5.79 -4.09
C PHE A 141 9.67 -5.22 -5.41
N ASP A 142 10.48 -5.99 -6.15
CA ASP A 142 11.06 -5.58 -7.43
C ASP A 142 9.98 -5.30 -8.47
N PHE A 143 8.88 -6.06 -8.48
CA PHE A 143 7.74 -5.76 -9.33
C PHE A 143 7.14 -4.37 -9.07
N PHE A 144 7.20 -3.83 -7.85
CA PHE A 144 6.73 -2.47 -7.53
C PHE A 144 7.85 -1.44 -7.38
N TYR A 145 9.11 -1.84 -7.46
CA TYR A 145 10.25 -0.94 -7.38
C TYR A 145 10.19 0.13 -8.48
N SER A 146 10.43 1.37 -8.08
CA SER A 146 10.40 2.54 -8.95
C SER A 146 11.75 3.26 -8.90
N PRO A 147 12.51 3.24 -10.00
CA PRO A 147 13.72 4.07 -10.13
C PRO A 147 13.41 5.57 -9.97
N LEU A 148 12.20 6.00 -10.31
CA LEU A 148 11.76 7.39 -10.16
C LEU A 148 11.70 7.75 -8.66
N GLN A 149 10.99 6.95 -7.88
CA GLN A 149 10.85 7.19 -6.43
C GLN A 149 12.19 7.00 -5.70
N THR A 150 13.00 6.03 -6.11
CA THR A 150 14.33 5.82 -5.54
C THR A 150 15.27 6.98 -5.87
N SER A 151 15.15 7.59 -7.05
CA SER A 151 15.91 8.80 -7.38
C SER A 151 15.55 9.97 -6.47
N TYR A 152 14.27 10.10 -6.08
CA TYR A 152 13.84 11.08 -5.07
C TYR A 152 14.50 10.78 -3.72
N PHE A 153 14.36 9.54 -3.23
CA PHE A 153 14.94 9.10 -1.96
C PHE A 153 16.44 9.42 -1.87
N LEU A 154 17.22 9.04 -2.87
CA LEU A 154 18.67 9.23 -2.90
C LEU A 154 19.07 10.71 -2.77
N VAL A 155 18.31 11.60 -3.41
CA VAL A 155 18.61 13.04 -3.48
C VAL A 155 18.14 13.78 -2.22
N HIS A 156 16.97 13.41 -1.70
CA HIS A 156 16.28 14.19 -0.67
C HIS A 156 16.46 13.64 0.76
N ALA A 157 16.70 12.33 0.92
CA ALA A 157 16.91 11.76 2.24
C ALA A 157 18.24 12.26 2.84
N LYS A 158 18.19 12.78 4.07
CA LYS A 158 19.39 13.06 4.86
C LYS A 158 19.91 11.76 5.46
N ASP A 159 21.16 11.76 5.92
CA ASP A 159 21.69 10.60 6.63
C ASP A 159 20.95 10.41 7.97
N SER A 160 20.50 9.18 8.23
CA SER A 160 19.79 8.74 9.44
C SER A 160 19.79 7.21 9.51
N ALA A 161 19.45 6.62 10.66
CA ALA A 161 19.30 5.17 10.79
C ALA A 161 18.26 4.63 9.80
N ALA A 162 17.08 5.26 9.73
CA ALA A 162 16.02 4.93 8.76
C ALA A 162 16.52 4.99 7.30
N THR A 163 17.29 6.01 6.92
CA THR A 163 17.82 6.15 5.55
C THR A 163 18.82 5.04 5.23
N ARG A 164 19.72 4.73 6.16
CA ARG A 164 20.71 3.65 5.99
C ARG A 164 20.01 2.29 5.92
N TYR A 165 19.03 2.06 6.78
CA TYR A 165 18.20 0.85 6.78
C TYR A 165 17.46 0.69 5.44
N ALA A 166 16.71 1.70 5.01
CA ALA A 166 15.99 1.68 3.74
C ALA A 166 16.92 1.41 2.55
N ALA A 167 18.09 2.06 2.51
CA ALA A 167 19.06 1.84 1.44
C ALA A 167 19.60 0.40 1.40
N LYS A 168 19.89 -0.21 2.56
CA LYS A 168 20.28 -1.63 2.65
C LYS A 168 19.16 -2.55 2.16
N ARG A 169 17.93 -2.35 2.66
CA ARG A 169 16.76 -3.15 2.25
C ARG A 169 16.48 -3.08 0.76
N ILE A 170 16.58 -1.90 0.14
CA ILE A 170 16.42 -1.73 -1.30
C ILE A 170 17.52 -2.49 -2.06
N LEU A 171 18.78 -2.43 -1.61
CA LEU A 171 19.89 -3.16 -2.24
C LEU A 171 19.71 -4.68 -2.16
N ASP A 172 19.22 -5.19 -1.03
CA ASP A 172 18.99 -6.61 -0.81
C ASP A 172 17.84 -7.14 -1.67
N LEU A 173 16.75 -6.37 -1.80
CA LEU A 173 15.56 -6.79 -2.55
C LEU A 173 15.66 -6.54 -4.07
N THR A 174 16.64 -5.75 -4.52
CA THR A 174 16.84 -5.41 -5.95
C THR A 174 18.25 -5.76 -6.44
N SER A 175 18.90 -6.74 -5.80
CA SER A 175 20.28 -7.12 -6.12
C SER A 175 20.50 -7.41 -7.60
N ASP A 176 19.49 -8.00 -8.25
CA ASP A 176 19.57 -8.54 -9.60
C ASP A 176 19.13 -7.52 -10.67
N THR A 177 18.48 -6.43 -10.27
CA THR A 177 17.82 -5.48 -11.17
C THR A 177 18.35 -4.05 -11.08
N THR A 178 18.89 -3.64 -9.92
CA THR A 178 19.47 -2.31 -9.73
C THR A 178 20.98 -2.33 -9.98
N SER A 179 21.45 -1.57 -10.97
CA SER A 179 22.86 -1.50 -11.39
C SER A 179 23.35 -0.05 -11.60
N GLY A 180 24.66 0.09 -11.81
CA GLY A 180 25.31 1.35 -12.15
C GLY A 180 25.16 2.43 -11.08
N VAL A 181 25.03 3.69 -11.52
CA VAL A 181 25.04 4.89 -10.66
C VAL A 181 24.02 4.83 -9.53
N MET A 182 22.82 4.28 -9.79
CA MET A 182 21.78 4.14 -8.76
C MET A 182 22.17 3.15 -7.67
N ARG A 183 22.75 2.00 -8.05
CA ARG A 183 23.24 0.99 -7.08
C ARG A 183 24.34 1.57 -6.21
N ASP A 184 25.30 2.27 -6.79
CA ASP A 184 26.41 2.83 -6.04
C ASP A 184 25.98 4.01 -5.14
N ALA A 185 24.97 4.78 -5.57
CA ALA A 185 24.35 5.80 -4.74
C ALA A 185 23.61 5.19 -3.53
N LEU A 186 22.90 4.06 -3.72
CA LEU A 186 22.29 3.31 -2.63
C LEU A 186 23.34 2.75 -1.66
N LYS A 187 24.46 2.21 -2.16
CA LYS A 187 25.58 1.76 -1.30
C LYS A 187 26.12 2.91 -0.45
N ASN A 188 26.29 4.10 -1.02
CA ASN A 188 26.71 5.28 -0.27
C ASN A 188 25.71 5.59 0.85
N LYS A 189 24.41 5.64 0.56
CA LYS A 189 23.37 5.84 1.58
C LYS A 189 23.37 4.75 2.66
N ALA A 190 23.53 3.48 2.28
CA ALA A 190 23.60 2.35 3.21
C ALA A 190 24.80 2.45 4.18
N LEU A 191 25.89 3.11 3.75
CA LEU A 191 27.09 3.37 4.54
C LEU A 191 27.05 4.72 5.29
N GLY A 192 25.97 5.49 5.17
CA GLY A 192 25.88 6.85 5.73
C GLY A 192 26.76 7.88 5.00
N LEU A 193 27.22 7.55 3.79
CA LEU A 193 28.04 8.43 2.97
C LEU A 193 27.16 9.32 2.09
N PRO A 194 27.58 10.58 1.84
CA PRO A 194 26.88 11.44 0.90
C PRO A 194 27.00 10.90 -0.53
N LEU A 195 26.09 11.33 -1.41
CA LEU A 195 26.26 11.12 -2.85
C LEU A 195 27.47 11.89 -3.35
N THR A 196 28.24 11.30 -4.27
CA THR A 196 29.30 12.02 -4.98
C THR A 196 28.71 13.11 -5.87
N THR A 197 29.49 14.13 -6.22
CA THR A 197 29.04 15.19 -7.13
C THR A 197 28.54 14.63 -8.45
N VAL A 198 29.24 13.63 -9.01
CA VAL A 198 28.85 12.97 -10.27
C VAL A 198 27.52 12.23 -10.12
N GLN A 199 27.33 11.46 -9.04
CA GLN A 199 26.07 10.79 -8.75
C GLN A 199 24.93 11.80 -8.63
N LYS A 200 25.12 12.86 -7.85
CA LYS A 200 24.10 13.90 -7.63
C LYS A 200 23.71 14.59 -8.93
N VAL A 201 24.68 14.98 -9.76
CA VAL A 201 24.44 15.62 -11.06
C VAL A 201 23.70 14.67 -12.01
N TYR A 202 24.16 13.41 -12.14
CA TYR A 202 23.50 12.43 -12.99
C TYR A 202 22.06 12.16 -12.56
N ILE A 203 21.84 11.93 -11.27
CA ILE A 203 20.51 11.61 -10.75
C ILE A 203 19.56 12.80 -10.92
N ASN A 204 19.98 14.01 -10.53
CA ASN A 204 19.13 15.21 -10.58
C ASN A 204 18.86 15.74 -11.98
N ASN A 205 19.84 15.69 -12.87
CA ASN A 205 19.76 16.43 -14.14
C ASN A 205 19.45 15.51 -15.32
N ILE A 206 19.62 14.19 -15.17
CA ILE A 206 19.45 13.23 -16.27
C ILE A 206 18.42 12.18 -15.89
N LYS A 207 18.70 11.39 -14.85
CA LYS A 207 17.89 10.19 -14.54
C LYS A 207 16.49 10.56 -14.07
N ARG A 208 16.37 11.41 -13.05
CA ARG A 208 15.07 11.78 -12.46
C ARG A 208 14.19 12.57 -13.43
N PRO A 209 14.66 13.65 -14.12
CA PRO A 209 13.82 14.39 -15.05
C PRO A 209 13.28 13.51 -16.19
N GLY A 210 14.12 12.65 -16.78
CA GLY A 210 13.67 11.71 -17.81
C GLY A 210 12.58 10.76 -17.33
N LEU A 211 12.72 10.23 -16.10
CA LEU A 211 11.70 9.37 -15.49
C LEU A 211 10.42 10.14 -15.14
N GLN A 212 10.51 11.41 -14.73
CA GLN A 212 9.34 12.26 -14.46
C GLN A 212 8.56 12.56 -15.74
N HIS A 213 9.23 12.81 -16.87
CA HIS A 213 8.53 12.99 -18.14
C HIS A 213 7.89 11.68 -18.63
N GLN A 214 8.58 10.55 -18.47
CA GLN A 214 7.96 9.23 -18.74
C GLN A 214 6.70 9.03 -17.89
N ASP A 215 6.76 9.34 -16.60
CA ASP A 215 5.62 9.25 -15.69
C ASP A 215 4.46 10.14 -16.12
N GLN A 216 4.73 11.42 -16.44
CA GLN A 216 3.72 12.36 -16.90
C GLN A 216 2.99 11.90 -18.18
N LEU A 217 3.72 11.29 -19.12
CA LEU A 217 3.18 10.83 -20.40
C LEU A 217 2.48 9.47 -20.32
N PHE A 218 3.03 8.54 -19.56
CA PHE A 218 2.64 7.13 -19.65
C PHE A 218 1.88 6.60 -18.43
N SER A 219 2.00 7.22 -17.25
CA SER A 219 1.29 6.73 -16.06
C SER A 219 -0.23 6.80 -16.20
N GLN A 220 -0.72 7.74 -17.00
CA GLN A 220 -2.14 7.98 -17.28
C GLN A 220 -2.73 7.00 -18.31
N LEU A 221 -1.89 6.27 -19.05
CA LEU A 221 -2.34 5.34 -20.08
C LEU A 221 -2.75 4.00 -19.47
N PHE A 222 -3.77 3.37 -20.05
CA PHE A 222 -4.22 2.02 -19.70
C PHE A 222 -4.57 1.82 -18.21
N ILE A 223 -4.97 2.90 -17.52
CA ILE A 223 -5.51 2.80 -16.17
C ILE A 223 -6.93 2.24 -16.28
N HIS A 224 -7.15 1.13 -15.60
CA HIS A 224 -8.47 0.52 -15.45
C HIS A 224 -8.90 0.67 -14.00
N GLY A 225 -9.95 1.45 -13.76
CA GLY A 225 -10.56 1.61 -12.45
C GLY A 225 -11.48 0.44 -12.12
N ARG A 226 -12.25 0.61 -11.04
CA ARG A 226 -13.30 -0.32 -10.61
C ARG A 226 -14.70 0.24 -10.84
N GLU A 227 -14.90 0.96 -11.94
CA GLU A 227 -16.18 1.60 -12.25
C GLU A 227 -17.34 0.61 -12.34
N LYS A 228 -17.08 -0.63 -12.79
CA LYS A 228 -18.10 -1.68 -12.86
C LYS A 228 -18.52 -2.16 -11.47
N GLU A 229 -17.57 -2.35 -10.57
CA GLU A 229 -17.81 -2.72 -9.17
C GLU A 229 -18.52 -1.58 -8.43
N LEU A 230 -18.06 -0.34 -8.60
CA LEU A 230 -18.72 0.86 -8.08
C LEU A 230 -20.18 0.92 -8.52
N ALA A 231 -20.45 0.89 -9.83
CA ALA A 231 -21.80 0.99 -10.37
C ALA A 231 -22.73 -0.14 -9.90
N LYS A 232 -22.20 -1.34 -9.61
CA LYS A 232 -22.96 -2.43 -9.00
C LYS A 232 -23.27 -2.16 -7.53
N GLY A 233 -22.29 -1.66 -6.78
CA GLY A 233 -22.45 -1.33 -5.36
C GLY A 233 -23.49 -0.24 -5.13
N LEU A 234 -23.43 0.84 -5.90
CA LEU A 234 -24.36 1.98 -5.80
C LEU A 234 -25.84 1.58 -5.95
N LYS A 235 -26.14 0.51 -6.70
CA LYS A 235 -27.51 0.03 -6.94
C LYS A 235 -28.11 -0.76 -5.77
N VAL A 236 -27.27 -1.26 -4.86
CA VAL A 236 -27.69 -2.14 -3.77
C VAL A 236 -27.73 -1.39 -2.44
N LEU A 237 -26.96 -0.32 -2.31
CA LEU A 237 -26.94 0.50 -1.11
C LEU A 237 -28.23 1.33 -0.96
N PRO A 238 -28.74 1.47 0.27
CA PRO A 238 -29.89 2.33 0.57
C PRO A 238 -29.52 3.80 0.34
N ASP A 239 -30.51 4.64 0.08
CA ASP A 239 -30.30 6.07 -0.16
C ASP A 239 -29.86 6.82 1.10
N GLU A 240 -30.39 6.42 2.27
CA GLU A 240 -29.96 6.93 3.56
C GLU A 240 -28.90 6.03 4.20
N GLN A 241 -27.91 6.65 4.85
CA GLN A 241 -26.82 5.94 5.51
C GLN A 241 -27.22 5.52 6.94
N ASP A 242 -28.14 4.57 7.04
CA ASP A 242 -28.53 3.95 8.30
C ASP A 242 -27.72 2.66 8.58
N LEU A 243 -27.11 2.58 9.77
CA LEU A 243 -26.19 1.48 10.11
C LEU A 243 -26.90 0.13 10.17
N GLN A 244 -28.12 0.08 10.71
CA GLN A 244 -28.88 -1.17 10.82
C GLN A 244 -29.25 -1.70 9.43
N THR A 245 -29.69 -0.81 8.54
CA THR A 245 -30.02 -1.14 7.15
C THR A 245 -28.77 -1.59 6.39
N LEU A 246 -27.64 -0.93 6.56
CA LEU A 246 -26.36 -1.33 5.96
C LEU A 246 -25.89 -2.70 6.45
N ASP A 247 -26.05 -3.01 7.74
CA ASP A 247 -25.71 -4.32 8.29
C ASP A 247 -26.62 -5.43 7.74
N GLN A 248 -27.91 -5.14 7.51
CA GLN A 248 -28.82 -6.07 6.82
C GLN A 248 -28.41 -6.31 5.37
N VAL A 249 -27.99 -5.26 4.65
CA VAL A 249 -27.45 -5.37 3.28
C VAL A 249 -26.18 -6.22 3.29
N ALA A 250 -25.24 -5.94 4.19
CA ALA A 250 -24.00 -6.69 4.35
C ALA A 250 -24.27 -8.18 4.64
N THR A 251 -25.17 -8.46 5.58
CA THR A 251 -25.60 -9.82 5.94
C THR A 251 -26.22 -10.56 4.77
N THR A 252 -27.12 -9.91 4.02
CA THR A 252 -27.80 -10.52 2.87
C THR A 252 -26.82 -10.84 1.75
N LEU A 253 -25.94 -9.90 1.43
CA LEU A 253 -24.92 -10.08 0.39
C LEU A 253 -23.90 -11.14 0.76
N GLY A 254 -23.39 -11.10 2.00
CA GLY A 254 -22.46 -12.08 2.54
C GLY A 254 -23.04 -13.49 2.48
N ARG A 255 -24.23 -13.69 3.05
CA ARG A 255 -24.93 -14.99 3.04
C ARG A 255 -25.05 -15.56 1.63
N LYS A 256 -25.47 -14.73 0.66
CA LYS A 256 -25.62 -15.16 -0.73
C LYS A 256 -24.27 -15.52 -1.37
N ALA A 257 -23.24 -14.73 -1.11
CA ALA A 257 -21.94 -14.89 -1.74
C ALA A 257 -21.11 -16.05 -1.15
N THR A 258 -21.36 -16.44 0.09
CA THR A 258 -20.61 -17.49 0.80
C THR A 258 -21.37 -18.80 0.94
N ALA A 259 -22.54 -18.93 0.31
CA ALA A 259 -23.33 -20.15 0.35
C ALA A 259 -22.58 -21.34 -0.27
N GLY A 260 -22.73 -22.52 0.33
CA GLY A 260 -22.23 -23.79 -0.22
C GLY A 260 -20.81 -24.18 0.19
N ASN A 261 -20.24 -23.57 1.24
CA ASN A 261 -18.98 -24.03 1.83
C ASN A 261 -18.95 -23.84 3.35
N PRO A 262 -18.18 -24.65 4.09
CA PRO A 262 -18.20 -24.65 5.55
C PRO A 262 -17.43 -23.48 6.19
N PHE A 263 -16.65 -22.73 5.41
CA PHE A 263 -15.74 -21.71 5.93
C PHE A 263 -16.30 -20.29 5.84
N GLY A 264 -17.48 -20.09 5.22
CA GLY A 264 -18.00 -18.75 4.98
C GLY A 264 -17.13 -17.95 3.99
N ILE A 265 -16.43 -18.63 3.07
CA ILE A 265 -15.59 -18.01 2.05
C ILE A 265 -16.45 -17.73 0.81
N GLN A 266 -16.16 -16.65 0.07
CA GLN A 266 -16.84 -16.37 -1.20
C GLN A 266 -16.78 -17.58 -2.13
N LYS A 267 -17.95 -18.01 -2.63
CA LYS A 267 -18.15 -19.24 -3.42
C LYS A 267 -17.12 -19.43 -4.53
N LYS A 268 -16.94 -18.42 -5.38
CA LYS A 268 -15.98 -18.49 -6.49
C LYS A 268 -14.54 -18.68 -6.01
N PHE A 269 -14.13 -17.97 -4.95
CA PHE A 269 -12.79 -18.13 -4.38
C PHE A 269 -12.62 -19.53 -3.80
N TYR A 270 -13.62 -20.02 -3.05
CA TYR A 270 -13.61 -21.36 -2.49
C TYR A 270 -13.47 -22.43 -3.58
N GLU A 271 -14.34 -22.42 -4.58
CA GLU A 271 -14.36 -23.41 -5.66
C GLU A 271 -13.05 -23.42 -6.48
N GLN A 272 -12.43 -22.25 -6.68
CA GLN A 272 -11.26 -22.11 -7.55
C GLN A 272 -9.92 -22.24 -6.81
N ARG A 273 -9.86 -21.84 -5.53
CA ARG A 273 -8.59 -21.73 -4.78
C ARG A 273 -8.48 -22.71 -3.62
N ILE A 274 -9.60 -23.08 -3.00
CA ILE A 274 -9.61 -23.89 -1.77
C ILE A 274 -10.01 -25.32 -2.08
N LEU A 275 -11.20 -25.53 -2.67
CA LEU A 275 -11.79 -26.84 -2.91
C LEU A 275 -10.85 -27.84 -3.61
N PRO A 276 -10.09 -27.47 -4.66
CA PRO A 276 -9.20 -28.41 -5.34
C PRO A 276 -8.07 -28.98 -4.45
N ASN A 277 -7.69 -28.26 -3.39
CA ASN A 277 -6.59 -28.65 -2.49
C ASN A 277 -7.02 -28.72 -1.02
N GLN A 278 -8.31 -28.67 -0.71
CA GLN A 278 -8.80 -28.47 0.66
C GLN A 278 -8.22 -29.50 1.64
N ALA A 279 -8.20 -30.78 1.27
CA ALA A 279 -7.66 -31.84 2.13
C ALA A 279 -6.17 -31.60 2.48
N LYS A 280 -5.39 -31.08 1.53
CA LYS A 280 -3.97 -30.75 1.74
C LYS A 280 -3.79 -29.50 2.60
N LEU A 281 -4.79 -28.64 2.73
CA LEU A 281 -4.68 -27.38 3.48
C LEU A 281 -4.95 -27.53 4.98
N LYS A 282 -5.40 -28.71 5.42
CA LYS A 282 -5.70 -28.97 6.83
C LYS A 282 -4.40 -29.00 7.65
N GLY A 283 -4.27 -28.12 8.63
CA GLY A 283 -3.08 -28.04 9.49
C GLY A 283 -1.83 -27.39 8.88
N GLU A 284 -1.86 -26.96 7.61
CA GLU A 284 -0.69 -26.41 6.90
C GLU A 284 -0.13 -25.12 7.51
N GLN A 285 -0.93 -24.40 8.30
CA GLN A 285 -0.55 -23.13 8.91
C GLN A 285 -0.21 -23.26 10.40
N SER A 286 -0.12 -24.48 10.92
CA SER A 286 0.20 -24.76 12.34
C SER A 286 1.53 -24.18 12.82
N ASN A 287 2.50 -24.02 11.91
CA ASN A 287 3.83 -23.49 12.21
C ASN A 287 4.05 -22.07 11.67
N PHE A 288 2.99 -21.38 11.23
CA PHE A 288 3.11 -20.01 10.76
C PHE A 288 3.39 -19.08 11.93
N ASN A 289 4.23 -18.08 11.70
CA ASN A 289 4.62 -17.10 12.70
C ASN A 289 4.63 -15.70 12.04
N TYR A 290 3.93 -14.75 12.65
CA TYR A 290 3.90 -13.34 12.24
C TYR A 290 4.54 -12.39 13.27
N GLU A 291 5.14 -12.93 14.32
CA GLU A 291 5.73 -12.16 15.42
C GLU A 291 7.20 -11.77 15.13
N SER A 292 7.92 -12.57 14.33
CA SER A 292 9.29 -12.26 13.91
C SER A 292 9.33 -11.93 12.42
N SER A 293 9.76 -10.71 12.07
CA SER A 293 9.82 -10.28 10.67
C SER A 293 10.64 -9.00 10.45
N PRO A 294 11.41 -8.91 9.35
CA PRO A 294 11.95 -7.64 8.85
C PRO A 294 10.86 -6.59 8.56
N GLU A 295 9.62 -7.03 8.31
CA GLU A 295 8.50 -6.14 7.99
C GLU A 295 8.17 -5.16 9.13
N PHE A 296 8.49 -5.47 10.39
CA PHE A 296 8.34 -4.52 11.50
C PHE A 296 9.22 -3.28 11.35
N SER A 297 10.44 -3.46 10.83
CA SER A 297 11.37 -2.37 10.56
C SER A 297 11.09 -1.71 9.20
N ASP A 298 10.62 -2.46 8.19
CA ASP A 298 10.11 -1.86 6.95
C ASP A 298 8.85 -0.99 7.25
N PHE A 299 8.02 -1.38 8.21
CA PHE A 299 6.87 -0.60 8.71
C PHE A 299 7.30 0.65 9.46
N GLN A 300 8.40 0.58 10.23
CA GLN A 300 8.96 1.77 10.90
C GLN A 300 9.27 2.89 9.91
N LEU A 301 9.76 2.57 8.70
CA LEU A 301 10.01 3.59 7.66
C LEU A 301 8.75 4.36 7.26
N MET A 302 7.58 3.72 7.27
CA MET A 302 6.30 4.42 7.04
C MET A 302 5.97 5.35 8.22
N LEU A 303 6.19 4.91 9.45
CA LEU A 303 5.97 5.73 10.66
C LEU A 303 6.88 6.96 10.67
N ASP A 304 8.16 6.79 10.31
CA ASP A 304 9.13 7.88 10.16
C ASP A 304 8.64 8.91 9.13
N PHE A 305 8.16 8.42 7.98
CA PHE A 305 7.59 9.27 6.94
C PHE A 305 6.36 10.04 7.45
N PHE A 306 5.42 9.36 8.11
CA PHE A 306 4.22 10.01 8.64
C PHE A 306 4.56 11.07 9.68
N ALA A 307 5.54 10.81 10.55
CA ALA A 307 5.98 11.76 11.55
C ALA A 307 6.70 12.97 10.93
N GLN A 308 7.62 12.74 10.00
CA GLN A 308 8.32 13.80 9.27
C GLN A 308 7.32 14.74 8.56
N HIS A 309 6.26 14.19 7.99
CA HIS A 309 5.22 14.94 7.29
C HIS A 309 4.06 15.38 8.19
N LYS A 310 4.11 15.16 9.52
CA LYS A 310 3.06 15.56 10.47
C LYS A 310 1.68 15.04 10.05
N MET A 311 1.63 13.82 9.54
CA MET A 311 0.38 13.20 9.10
C MET A 311 -0.38 12.64 10.29
N ALA A 312 -1.70 12.69 10.24
CA ALA A 312 -2.54 11.89 11.13
C ALA A 312 -2.93 10.61 10.39
N VAL A 313 -2.80 9.45 11.04
CA VAL A 313 -3.02 8.15 10.40
C VAL A 313 -4.05 7.37 11.18
N GLN A 314 -4.98 6.71 10.48
CA GLN A 314 -5.89 5.71 11.00
C GLN A 314 -5.37 4.33 10.60
N PHE A 315 -4.98 3.52 11.57
CA PHE A 315 -4.54 2.14 11.35
C PHE A 315 -5.71 1.17 11.54
N ILE A 316 -5.81 0.19 10.66
CA ILE A 316 -6.79 -0.91 10.71
C ILE A 316 -6.01 -2.23 10.74
N ILE A 317 -6.28 -3.08 11.72
CA ILE A 317 -5.66 -4.41 11.82
C ILE A 317 -6.77 -5.46 11.59
N PRO A 318 -6.88 -6.08 10.40
CA PRO A 318 -7.93 -7.04 10.10
C PRO A 318 -7.68 -8.40 10.78
N PRO A 319 -8.74 -9.18 11.04
CA PRO A 319 -8.61 -10.56 11.50
C PRO A 319 -8.28 -11.52 10.35
N VAL A 320 -8.10 -12.78 10.70
CA VAL A 320 -8.21 -13.92 9.78
C VAL A 320 -9.59 -14.57 9.98
N ASN A 321 -10.18 -15.12 8.93
CA ASN A 321 -11.43 -15.88 9.06
C ASN A 321 -11.23 -17.04 10.05
N ALA A 322 -11.96 -17.05 11.17
CA ALA A 322 -11.73 -17.98 12.28
C ALA A 322 -12.01 -19.45 11.89
N ARG A 323 -13.02 -19.69 11.04
CA ARG A 323 -13.31 -21.05 10.53
C ARG A 323 -12.16 -21.56 9.67
N TRP A 324 -11.56 -20.67 8.87
CA TRP A 324 -10.40 -21.00 8.06
C TRP A 324 -9.15 -21.22 8.92
N ALA A 325 -8.87 -20.30 9.86
CA ALA A 325 -7.74 -20.41 10.78
C ALA A 325 -7.77 -21.73 11.57
N SER A 326 -8.94 -22.09 12.10
CA SER A 326 -9.14 -23.37 12.80
C SER A 326 -8.87 -24.59 11.90
N TYR A 327 -9.30 -24.53 10.63
CA TYR A 327 -9.07 -25.63 9.68
C TYR A 327 -7.59 -25.79 9.28
N THR A 328 -6.89 -24.68 9.06
CA THR A 328 -5.47 -24.68 8.68
C THR A 328 -4.54 -24.79 9.87
N GLY A 329 -5.04 -24.67 11.10
CA GLY A 329 -4.24 -24.68 12.32
C GLY A 329 -3.52 -23.35 12.61
N LEU A 330 -3.88 -22.25 11.94
CA LEU A 330 -3.29 -20.94 12.23
C LEU A 330 -3.64 -20.51 13.67
N SER A 331 -2.61 -20.22 14.47
CA SER A 331 -2.79 -19.86 15.88
C SER A 331 -3.43 -18.48 16.05
N GLN A 332 -4.55 -18.42 16.79
CA GLN A 332 -5.15 -17.15 17.20
C GLN A 332 -4.27 -16.42 18.23
N ASP A 333 -3.64 -17.15 19.16
CA ASP A 333 -2.73 -16.56 20.14
C ASP A 333 -1.55 -15.86 19.44
N MET A 334 -1.04 -16.43 18.35
CA MET A 334 0.00 -15.80 17.54
C MET A 334 -0.50 -14.51 16.86
N LEU A 335 -1.74 -14.51 16.35
CA LEU A 335 -2.35 -13.29 15.79
C LEU A 335 -2.57 -12.22 16.87
N ASP A 336 -2.91 -12.61 18.09
CA ASP A 336 -3.08 -11.71 19.23
C ASP A 336 -1.74 -11.10 19.68
N ASN A 337 -0.69 -11.92 19.73
CA ASN A 337 0.66 -11.46 20.00
C ASN A 337 1.15 -10.51 18.90
N PHE A 338 0.92 -10.84 17.62
CA PHE A 338 1.18 -9.92 16.51
C PHE A 338 0.49 -8.57 16.73
N SER A 339 -0.82 -8.58 17.06
CA SER A 339 -1.58 -7.35 17.29
C SER A 339 -1.02 -6.54 18.46
N THR A 340 -0.66 -7.22 19.54
CA THR A 340 -0.02 -6.62 20.72
C THR A 340 1.27 -5.92 20.33
N LYS A 341 2.13 -6.60 19.55
CA LYS A 341 3.42 -6.09 19.10
C LYS A 341 3.28 -4.87 18.20
N ILE A 342 2.46 -4.96 17.15
CA ILE A 342 2.30 -3.84 16.21
C ILE A 342 1.62 -2.65 16.88
N SER A 343 0.65 -2.89 17.78
CA SER A 343 0.00 -1.84 18.54
C SER A 343 0.96 -1.17 19.52
N TYR A 344 1.89 -1.91 20.11
CA TYR A 344 2.93 -1.36 20.97
C TYR A 344 3.82 -0.39 20.19
N GLN A 345 4.39 -0.82 19.06
CA GLN A 345 5.22 0.03 18.19
C GLN A 345 4.51 1.31 17.75
N LEU A 346 3.20 1.23 17.49
CA LEU A 346 2.39 2.40 17.15
C LEU A 346 2.18 3.33 18.36
N LYS A 347 1.68 2.80 19.48
CA LYS A 347 1.28 3.60 20.64
C LYS A 347 2.47 4.24 21.36
N SER A 348 3.58 3.53 21.51
CA SER A 348 4.81 4.06 22.13
C SER A 348 5.32 5.31 21.39
N GLN A 349 5.12 5.37 20.08
CA GLN A 349 5.53 6.48 19.22
C GLN A 349 4.46 7.57 19.05
N GLY A 350 3.27 7.39 19.64
CA GLY A 350 2.16 8.35 19.64
C GLY A 350 1.09 8.14 18.55
N PHE A 351 1.15 7.03 17.80
CA PHE A 351 0.13 6.67 16.82
C PHE A 351 -1.05 5.94 17.49
N ASN A 352 -2.02 6.72 17.97
CA ASN A 352 -3.10 6.18 18.81
C ASN A 352 -4.41 5.84 18.08
N ASN A 353 -4.58 6.21 16.80
CA ASN A 353 -5.80 5.87 16.05
C ASN A 353 -5.65 4.46 15.47
N ILE A 354 -6.02 3.46 16.25
CA ILE A 354 -5.90 2.04 15.90
C ILE A 354 -7.27 1.39 16.04
N VAL A 355 -7.75 0.77 14.97
CA VAL A 355 -8.92 -0.11 14.98
C VAL A 355 -8.38 -1.52 14.85
N ASP A 356 -8.27 -2.19 15.99
CA ASP A 356 -7.88 -3.58 16.07
C ASP A 356 -9.12 -4.46 15.94
N MET A 357 -9.19 -5.22 14.85
CA MET A 357 -10.28 -6.13 14.51
C MET A 357 -9.82 -7.59 14.56
N THR A 358 -8.64 -7.89 15.11
CA THR A 358 -8.06 -9.25 15.11
C THR A 358 -8.94 -10.31 15.79
N LYS A 359 -9.85 -9.89 16.68
CA LYS A 359 -10.82 -10.75 17.39
C LYS A 359 -12.13 -10.97 16.64
N ASP A 360 -12.36 -10.27 15.54
CA ASP A 360 -13.65 -10.28 14.83
C ASP A 360 -13.75 -11.40 13.78
N GLY A 361 -12.72 -12.24 13.65
CA GLY A 361 -12.64 -13.27 12.61
C GLY A 361 -13.74 -14.32 12.63
N ASN A 362 -14.47 -14.46 13.74
CA ASN A 362 -15.60 -15.38 13.89
C ASN A 362 -16.95 -14.73 13.58
N GLU A 363 -17.00 -13.41 13.35
CA GLU A 363 -18.22 -12.76 12.94
C GLU A 363 -18.63 -13.19 11.52
N ASP A 364 -19.89 -13.57 11.35
CA ASP A 364 -20.42 -13.94 10.05
C ASP A 364 -20.25 -12.79 9.05
N TYR A 365 -19.82 -13.13 7.84
CA TYR A 365 -19.69 -12.21 6.70
C TYR A 365 -18.71 -11.04 6.92
N PHE A 366 -17.86 -11.12 7.94
CA PHE A 366 -16.84 -10.13 8.21
C PHE A 366 -15.66 -10.21 7.23
N MET A 367 -15.33 -11.43 6.83
CA MET A 367 -14.29 -11.73 5.85
C MET A 367 -14.91 -12.18 4.54
N GLN A 368 -14.41 -11.66 3.41
CA GLN A 368 -14.82 -12.12 2.09
C GLN A 368 -14.21 -13.49 1.75
N ASP A 369 -12.98 -13.72 2.20
CA ASP A 369 -12.24 -14.95 1.99
C ASP A 369 -11.46 -15.34 3.25
N THR A 370 -10.24 -15.88 3.09
CA THR A 370 -9.41 -16.35 4.19
C THR A 370 -8.83 -15.20 5.01
N ILE A 371 -8.47 -14.08 4.37
CA ILE A 371 -7.67 -13.01 4.98
C ILE A 371 -8.13 -11.59 4.63
N HIS A 372 -9.02 -11.42 3.65
CA HIS A 372 -9.49 -10.09 3.27
C HIS A 372 -10.87 -9.76 3.86
N LEU A 373 -11.02 -8.52 4.32
CA LEU A 373 -12.28 -7.94 4.76
C LEU A 373 -13.35 -8.04 3.65
N GLY A 374 -14.59 -8.22 4.07
CA GLY A 374 -15.77 -8.16 3.20
C GLY A 374 -16.96 -7.61 3.96
N TRP A 375 -18.01 -7.21 3.25
CA TRP A 375 -19.33 -6.82 3.77
C TRP A 375 -19.31 -6.18 5.18
N ARG A 376 -19.50 -6.98 6.24
CA ARG A 376 -19.57 -6.48 7.63
C ARG A 376 -18.22 -5.97 8.15
N GLY A 377 -17.11 -6.56 7.71
CA GLY A 377 -15.76 -6.07 7.99
C GLY A 377 -15.52 -4.69 7.39
N TRP A 378 -15.91 -4.46 6.12
CA TRP A 378 -15.82 -3.11 5.52
C TRP A 378 -16.76 -2.11 6.19
N LEU A 379 -17.98 -2.53 6.55
CA LEU A 379 -18.90 -1.67 7.29
C LEU A 379 -18.32 -1.24 8.65
N LYS A 380 -17.61 -2.14 9.36
CA LYS A 380 -16.90 -1.81 10.60
C LYS A 380 -15.73 -0.86 10.35
N VAL A 381 -14.96 -1.03 9.27
CA VAL A 381 -13.92 -0.08 8.86
C VAL A 381 -14.51 1.33 8.64
N ASP A 382 -15.62 1.43 7.92
CA ASP A 382 -16.22 2.70 7.56
C ASP A 382 -16.74 3.51 8.75
N GLN A 383 -17.20 2.84 9.82
CA GLN A 383 -17.57 3.50 11.08
C GLN A 383 -16.43 4.33 11.69
N HIS A 384 -15.18 3.98 11.38
CA HIS A 384 -14.00 4.73 11.83
C HIS A 384 -13.41 5.61 10.72
N VAL A 385 -13.34 5.08 9.49
CA VAL A 385 -12.71 5.77 8.36
C VAL A 385 -13.51 6.97 7.90
N GLN A 386 -14.84 6.89 7.82
CA GLN A 386 -15.68 8.01 7.40
C GLN A 386 -15.52 9.25 8.29
N PRO A 387 -15.74 9.17 9.63
CA PRO A 387 -15.57 10.35 10.49
C PRO A 387 -14.12 10.83 10.51
N PHE A 388 -13.14 9.92 10.45
CA PHE A 388 -11.73 10.29 10.33
C PHE A 388 -11.45 11.07 9.04
N MET A 389 -12.05 10.70 7.91
CA MET A 389 -11.86 11.32 6.60
C MET A 389 -12.77 12.52 6.35
N ALA A 390 -13.65 12.90 7.27
CA ALA A 390 -14.50 14.09 7.13
C ALA A 390 -13.69 15.39 6.91
N THR A 391 -12.46 15.44 7.42
CA THR A 391 -11.48 16.50 7.11
C THR A 391 -10.21 15.91 6.53
N LYS A 392 -9.61 16.60 5.55
CA LYS A 392 -8.33 16.21 4.96
C LYS A 392 -7.11 16.63 5.78
N LYS A 393 -7.23 17.78 6.46
CA LYS A 393 -6.15 18.32 7.31
C LYS A 393 -6.06 17.52 8.60
N ALA A 394 -4.84 17.14 8.96
CA ALA A 394 -4.54 16.60 10.27
C ALA A 394 -4.74 17.68 11.35
N GLY A 395 -5.15 17.25 12.55
CA GLY A 395 -4.99 18.06 13.75
C GLY A 395 -3.52 18.19 14.13
N LYS A 396 -3.23 18.85 15.27
CA LYS A 396 -1.86 18.88 15.80
C LYS A 396 -1.45 17.46 16.23
N VAL A 397 -0.44 16.91 15.57
CA VAL A 397 0.19 15.63 15.92
C VAL A 397 1.62 15.88 16.40
N SER A 398 2.08 15.03 17.33
CA SER A 398 3.45 15.03 17.83
C SER A 398 3.83 13.59 18.11
N TYR A 399 4.77 13.07 17.32
CA TYR A 399 5.24 11.70 17.46
C TYR A 399 6.63 11.68 18.09
N LYS A 400 6.91 10.62 18.85
CA LYS A 400 8.21 10.33 19.43
C LYS A 400 8.75 9.11 18.72
N ILE A 401 9.37 9.33 17.57
CA ILE A 401 9.93 8.24 16.77
C ILE A 401 11.16 7.65 17.47
N SER A 402 11.27 6.32 17.48
CA SER A 402 12.47 5.60 17.93
C SER A 402 13.09 4.80 16.79
N ASP A 403 14.41 4.94 16.65
CA ASP A 403 15.21 4.15 15.69
C ASP A 403 15.38 2.69 16.16
N ASP A 404 15.11 2.36 17.43
CA ASP A 404 15.23 0.99 17.98
C ASP A 404 14.31 -0.01 17.26
N TYR A 405 13.21 0.48 16.67
CA TYR A 405 12.30 -0.32 15.86
C TYR A 405 12.88 -0.74 14.50
N LEU A 406 14.05 -0.20 14.12
CA LEU A 406 14.81 -0.64 12.93
C LEU A 406 15.73 -1.83 13.25
N ASP A 407 15.95 -2.14 14.53
CA ASP A 407 16.89 -3.16 14.94
C ASP A 407 16.33 -4.57 14.80
N ARG A 408 17.24 -5.51 14.62
CA ARG A 408 16.91 -6.92 14.52
C ARG A 408 16.30 -7.47 15.81
N SER A 409 16.67 -6.94 16.97
CA SER A 409 16.06 -7.29 18.25
C SER A 409 14.56 -7.01 18.24
N TRP A 410 14.13 -5.85 17.73
CA TRP A 410 12.70 -5.55 17.55
C TRP A 410 12.06 -6.48 16.52
N GLN A 411 12.76 -6.76 15.41
CA GLN A 411 12.24 -7.68 14.40
C GLN A 411 11.94 -9.06 14.99
N ASP A 412 12.74 -9.54 15.95
CA ASP A 412 12.71 -10.91 16.48
C ASP A 412 11.94 -11.08 17.80
N VAL A 413 11.65 -10.01 18.57
CA VAL A 413 10.94 -10.11 19.85
C VAL A 413 9.49 -10.62 19.70
N ALA A 414 9.05 -11.52 20.56
CA ALA A 414 7.66 -12.00 20.56
C ALA A 414 6.68 -10.96 21.10
N GLY A 415 5.42 -11.03 20.69
CA GLY A 415 4.42 -10.02 21.07
C GLY A 415 4.09 -9.97 22.56
N ASN A 416 4.23 -11.10 23.25
CA ASN A 416 4.06 -11.21 24.70
C ASN A 416 5.29 -10.76 25.51
N GLN A 417 6.38 -10.36 24.85
CA GLN A 417 7.64 -9.91 25.47
C GLN A 417 7.98 -8.45 25.13
N VAL A 418 7.07 -7.72 24.49
CA VAL A 418 7.35 -6.36 24.00
C VAL A 418 7.56 -5.34 25.13
N GLN A 419 7.07 -5.61 26.33
CA GLN A 419 7.32 -4.74 27.49
C GLN A 419 8.79 -4.79 27.94
N ASP A 420 9.46 -5.92 27.71
CA ASP A 420 10.86 -6.13 28.07
C ASP A 420 11.82 -5.50 27.04
N PHE A 421 11.30 -4.87 25.98
CA PHE A 421 12.11 -4.28 24.91
C PHE A 421 12.63 -2.87 25.24
N GLU A 422 11.96 -2.15 26.17
CA GLU A 422 12.36 -0.81 26.62
C GLU A 422 13.11 -0.81 27.97
N GLU A 423 13.22 -1.97 28.65
CA GLU A 423 14.05 -2.18 29.84
C GLU A 423 15.48 -2.59 29.46
#